data_AF-A0AA85G398-F1
#
_entry.id   AF-A0AA85G398-F1
#
_cell.length_a   1.000
_cell.length_b   1.000
_cell.length_c   1.000
_cell.angle_alpha   90.00
_cell.angle_beta   90.00
_cell.angle_gamma   90.00
#
_symmetry.space_group_name_H-M   'P 1'
#
loop_
_entity.id
_entity.type
_entity.pdbx_description
1 polymer ?
#
loop_
_entity_poly.entity_id
_entity_poly.type
_entity_poly.pdbx_seq_one_letter_code
_entity_poly.pdbx_strand_id
1 'polypeptide(L)'
;MCNWYNHRIFNLRCLNHHVYPRTLPVKTPDNSPRSQKAAVTATRVFLRECIHKSTKNLESLRSRIANIDSVLSLIIPTEIKTNVVEFFEHEENFYDQITKKSQIRKFEKLFKHPSKFNNYAIRNNSKELDINKIVVNLSDKHLNQHELSLLEKGLNFNLSKTQLMASEIIPIIEPALNNVPTDQANSVRFRISNALLKQKPNTHNLFKEEMYALKQLRKDRKIVIMRADKGNITVVMNNSDYEKKVNEHLHTGPY
;
A
#
# COMPACT_ATOMS: atom_id res chain seq x y z
N MET A 1 -10.23 5.53 25.04
CA MET A 1 -11.42 4.73 24.65
C MET A 1 -11.85 5.00 23.18
N CYS A 2 -11.40 6.12 22.60
CA CYS A 2 -11.75 6.65 21.28
C CYS A 2 -11.67 5.67 20.10
N ASN A 3 -10.63 4.83 20.01
CA ASN A 3 -10.44 3.98 18.83
C ASN A 3 -11.60 2.99 18.62
N TRP A 4 -12.03 2.31 19.69
CA TRP A 4 -13.17 1.38 19.63
C TRP A 4 -14.50 2.11 19.45
N TYR A 5 -14.67 3.28 20.08
CA TYR A 5 -15.86 4.11 19.93
C TYR A 5 -16.01 4.60 18.49
N ASN A 6 -14.97 5.22 17.93
CA ASN A 6 -14.97 5.71 16.56
C ASN A 6 -15.14 4.54 15.58
N HIS A 7 -14.42 3.42 15.76
CA HIS A 7 -14.59 2.25 14.90
C HIS A 7 -16.03 1.70 14.91
N ARG A 8 -16.67 1.65 16.08
CA ARG A 8 -18.08 1.29 16.23
C ARG A 8 -18.99 2.25 15.47
N ILE A 9 -18.79 3.56 15.62
CA ILE A 9 -19.57 4.59 14.91
C ILE A 9 -19.39 4.49 13.40
N PHE A 10 -18.16 4.27 12.92
CA PHE A 10 -17.87 4.03 11.50
C PHE A 10 -18.63 2.81 10.97
N ASN A 11 -18.59 1.68 11.69
CA ASN A 11 -19.30 0.47 11.28
C ASN A 11 -20.82 0.64 11.30
N LEU A 12 -21.37 1.40 12.26
CA LEU A 12 -22.79 1.76 12.31
C LEU A 12 -23.20 2.60 11.09
N ARG A 13 -22.38 3.60 10.71
CA ARG A 13 -22.62 4.40 9.49
C ARG A 13 -22.59 3.54 8.24
N CYS A 14 -21.63 2.63 8.14
CA CYS A 14 -21.56 1.63 7.07
C CYS A 14 -22.83 0.77 6.99
N LEU A 15 -23.32 0.29 8.13
CA LEU A 15 -24.52 -0.55 8.19
C LEU A 15 -25.77 0.23 7.76
N ASN A 16 -25.96 1.45 8.25
CA ASN A 16 -27.12 2.29 7.94
C ASN A 16 -27.17 2.68 6.46
N HIS A 17 -26.03 3.06 5.88
CA HIS A 17 -25.94 3.47 4.48
C HIS A 17 -25.73 2.31 3.51
N HIS A 18 -25.76 1.06 3.97
CA HIS A 18 -25.54 -0.14 3.13
C HIS A 18 -24.20 -0.12 2.38
N VAL A 19 -23.17 0.49 2.98
CA VAL A 19 -21.81 0.61 2.44
C VAL A 19 -20.88 -0.27 3.26
N TYR A 20 -20.10 -1.14 2.61
CA TYR A 20 -19.24 -2.10 3.32
C TYR A 20 -17.76 -1.73 3.21
N PRO A 21 -16.96 -1.82 4.30
CA PRO A 21 -15.52 -1.61 4.24
C PRO A 21 -14.86 -2.64 3.32
N ARG A 22 -13.90 -2.26 2.48
CA ARG A 22 -13.31 -3.14 1.43
C ARG A 22 -12.76 -4.50 1.91
N THR A 23 -12.39 -4.61 3.18
CA THR A 23 -11.78 -5.82 3.77
C THR A 23 -12.77 -6.86 4.27
N LEU A 24 -14.04 -6.48 4.43
CA LEU A 24 -15.08 -7.30 5.04
C LEU A 24 -15.91 -8.17 4.05
N PRO A 25 -16.11 -7.74 2.79
CA PRO A 25 -16.96 -8.45 1.86
C PRO A 25 -16.48 -9.85 1.50
N VAL A 26 -17.43 -10.76 1.48
CA VAL A 26 -17.24 -12.14 1.05
C VAL A 26 -17.24 -12.21 -0.47
N LYS A 27 -16.26 -12.89 -1.06
CA LYS A 27 -16.23 -13.15 -2.51
C LYS A 27 -17.18 -14.31 -2.84
N THR A 28 -17.94 -14.19 -3.91
CA THR A 28 -18.76 -15.28 -4.43
C THR A 28 -17.95 -16.22 -5.31
N PRO A 29 -18.31 -17.51 -5.36
CA PRO A 29 -17.68 -18.46 -6.28
C PRO A 29 -18.10 -18.23 -7.73
N ASP A 30 -19.29 -17.67 -7.94
CA ASP A 30 -19.92 -17.44 -9.25
C ASP A 30 -20.66 -16.09 -9.29
N ASN A 31 -21.12 -15.71 -10.49
CA ASN A 31 -21.85 -14.46 -10.73
C ASN A 31 -23.37 -14.60 -10.59
N SER A 32 -23.89 -15.71 -10.05
CA SER A 32 -25.34 -15.86 -9.89
C SER A 32 -25.91 -14.84 -8.89
N PRO A 33 -27.15 -14.36 -9.12
CA PRO A 33 -27.79 -13.41 -8.22
C PRO A 33 -27.99 -13.99 -6.81
N ARG A 34 -28.17 -15.31 -6.71
CA ARG A 34 -28.34 -16.01 -5.42
C ARG A 34 -27.05 -16.00 -4.62
N SER A 35 -25.91 -16.30 -5.24
CA SER A 35 -24.60 -16.25 -4.59
C SER A 35 -24.23 -14.83 -4.17
N GLN A 36 -24.49 -13.82 -5.02
CA GLN A 36 -24.29 -12.42 -4.67
C GLN A 36 -25.12 -12.00 -3.44
N LYS A 37 -26.40 -12.39 -3.40
CA LYS A 37 -27.28 -12.12 -2.24
C LYS A 37 -26.78 -12.80 -0.96
N ALA A 38 -26.30 -14.04 -1.06
CA ALA A 38 -25.72 -14.76 0.07
C ALA A 38 -24.46 -14.05 0.59
N ALA A 39 -23.55 -13.64 -0.30
CA ALA A 39 -22.34 -12.91 0.07
C ALA A 39 -22.63 -11.56 0.73
N VAL A 40 -23.59 -10.79 0.24
CA VAL A 40 -24.03 -9.52 0.86
C VAL A 40 -24.60 -9.78 2.26
N THR A 41 -25.39 -10.85 2.41
CA THR A 41 -25.97 -11.24 3.71
C THR A 41 -24.86 -11.59 4.72
N ALA A 42 -23.90 -12.43 4.32
CA ALA A 42 -22.75 -12.79 5.16
C ALA A 42 -21.91 -11.56 5.53
N THR A 43 -21.66 -10.66 4.56
CA THR A 43 -20.94 -9.40 4.79
C THR A 43 -21.63 -8.53 5.85
N ARG A 44 -22.97 -8.45 5.80
CA ARG A 44 -23.77 -7.73 6.80
C ARG A 44 -23.66 -8.37 8.20
N VAL A 45 -23.65 -9.70 8.27
CA VAL A 45 -23.47 -10.42 9.54
C VAL A 45 -22.11 -10.11 10.14
N PHE A 46 -21.03 -10.16 9.36
CA PHE A 46 -19.70 -9.80 9.84
C PHE A 46 -19.60 -8.34 10.29
N LEU A 47 -20.33 -7.43 9.65
CA LEU A 47 -20.33 -6.02 10.06
C LEU A 47 -21.02 -5.85 11.43
N ARG A 48 -22.12 -6.58 11.65
CA ARG A 48 -22.80 -6.63 12.96
C ARG A 48 -21.90 -7.23 14.04
N GLU A 49 -21.16 -8.29 13.71
CA GLU A 49 -20.19 -8.89 14.65
C GLU A 49 -19.06 -7.91 14.99
N CYS A 50 -18.56 -7.15 14.02
CA CYS A 50 -17.56 -6.11 14.29
C CYS A 50 -18.09 -5.01 15.21
N ILE A 51 -19.37 -4.64 15.08
CA ILE A 51 -20.04 -3.70 15.98
C ILE A 51 -20.14 -4.30 17.38
N HIS A 52 -20.58 -5.56 17.50
CA HIS A 52 -20.72 -6.26 18.77
C HIS A 52 -19.38 -6.43 19.52
N LYS A 53 -18.33 -6.84 18.82
CA LYS A 53 -16.98 -6.93 19.40
C LYS A 53 -16.49 -5.57 19.90
N SER A 54 -16.76 -4.51 19.13
CA SER A 54 -16.40 -3.14 19.53
C SER A 54 -17.19 -2.66 20.75
N THR A 55 -18.49 -2.98 20.87
CA THR A 55 -19.28 -2.65 22.06
C THR A 55 -18.79 -3.38 23.29
N LYS A 56 -18.54 -4.70 23.19
CA LYS A 56 -18.04 -5.51 24.30
C LYS A 56 -16.69 -5.00 24.82
N ASN A 57 -15.78 -4.62 23.92
CA ASN A 57 -14.50 -4.04 24.29
C ASN A 57 -14.65 -2.68 24.97
N LEU A 58 -15.58 -1.83 24.51
CA LEU A 58 -15.87 -0.55 25.15
C LEU A 58 -16.43 -0.72 26.57
N GLU A 59 -17.36 -1.65 26.76
CA GLU A 59 -17.92 -1.96 28.07
C GLU A 59 -16.84 -2.48 29.03
N SER A 60 -16.00 -3.42 28.58
CA SER A 60 -14.87 -3.90 29.38
C SER A 60 -13.91 -2.79 29.80
N LEU A 61 -13.58 -1.86 28.89
CA LEU A 61 -12.73 -0.72 29.22
C LEU A 61 -13.41 0.25 30.19
N ARG A 62 -14.71 0.52 30.01
CA ARG A 62 -15.50 1.36 30.94
C ARG A 62 -15.54 0.76 32.34
N SER A 63 -15.77 -0.54 32.47
CA SER A 63 -15.75 -1.22 33.77
C SER A 63 -14.37 -1.15 34.43
N ARG A 64 -13.29 -1.30 33.64
CA ARG A 64 -11.92 -1.16 34.17
C ARG A 64 -11.63 0.26 34.65
N ILE A 65 -12.06 1.28 33.91
CA ILE A 65 -11.89 2.68 34.31
C ILE A 65 -12.69 2.95 35.58
N ALA A 66 -13.96 2.54 35.64
CA ALA A 66 -14.79 2.70 36.84
C ALA A 66 -14.18 2.04 38.09
N ASN A 67 -13.56 0.86 37.93
CA ASN A 67 -12.85 0.19 39.02
C ASN A 67 -11.58 0.94 39.45
N ILE A 68 -10.83 1.52 38.50
CA ILE A 68 -9.65 2.32 38.84
C ILE A 68 -10.09 3.62 39.53
N ASP A 69 -11.13 4.27 39.01
CA ASP A 69 -11.68 5.50 39.58
C ASP A 69 -12.21 5.29 41.00
N SER A 70 -12.85 4.14 41.30
CA SER A 70 -13.31 3.83 42.65
C SER A 70 -12.15 3.67 43.62
N VAL A 71 -11.05 3.01 43.21
CA VAL A 71 -9.82 2.88 44.01
C VAL A 71 -9.14 4.23 44.20
N LEU A 72 -9.00 5.03 43.14
CA LEU A 72 -8.37 6.35 43.22
C LEU A 72 -9.18 7.32 44.10
N SER A 73 -10.51 7.20 44.11
CA SER A 73 -11.40 8.02 44.95
C SER A 73 -11.21 7.76 46.46
N LEU A 74 -10.64 6.61 46.84
CA LEU A 74 -10.33 6.29 48.23
C LEU A 74 -8.96 6.83 48.67
N ILE A 75 -8.06 7.13 47.72
CA ILE A 75 -6.65 7.46 47.98
C ILE A 75 -6.38 8.94 47.77
N ILE A 76 -7.04 9.57 46.79
CA ILE A 76 -6.67 10.90 46.28
C ILE A 76 -7.74 11.94 46.69
N PRO A 77 -7.33 13.11 47.21
CA PRO A 77 -8.21 14.26 47.43
C PRO A 77 -8.95 14.72 46.16
N THR A 78 -10.13 15.29 46.34
CA THR A 78 -11.01 15.68 45.24
C THR A 78 -10.39 16.71 44.29
N GLU A 79 -9.55 17.64 44.77
CA GLU A 79 -8.92 18.64 43.90
C GLU A 79 -7.86 18.04 42.96
N ILE A 80 -7.11 17.04 43.42
CA ILE A 80 -6.10 16.38 42.57
C ILE A 80 -6.81 15.50 41.54
N LYS A 81 -7.91 14.87 41.94
CA LYS A 81 -8.73 14.05 41.04
C LYS A 81 -9.31 14.86 39.88
N THR A 82 -9.83 16.07 40.12
CA THR A 82 -10.36 16.91 39.02
C THR A 82 -9.27 17.29 38.04
N ASN A 83 -8.08 17.70 38.51
CA ASN A 83 -6.98 18.07 37.63
C ASN A 83 -6.49 16.90 36.77
N VAL A 84 -6.45 15.69 37.35
CA VAL A 84 -6.07 14.47 36.63
C VAL A 84 -7.13 14.11 35.58
N VAL A 85 -8.43 14.21 35.91
CA VAL A 85 -9.53 13.96 34.96
C VAL A 85 -9.49 14.97 33.82
N GLU A 86 -9.36 16.27 34.10
CA GLU A 86 -9.28 17.32 33.07
C GLU A 86 -8.09 17.12 32.13
N PHE A 87 -6.91 16.74 32.68
CA PHE A 87 -5.74 16.44 31.88
C PHE A 87 -5.99 15.28 30.91
N PHE A 88 -6.59 14.18 31.39
CA PHE A 88 -6.91 13.03 30.54
C PHE A 88 -8.03 13.31 29.55
N GLU A 89 -9.03 14.12 29.90
CA GLU A 89 -10.09 14.55 28.98
C GLU A 89 -9.53 15.39 27.83
N HIS A 90 -8.58 16.29 28.10
CA HIS A 90 -7.93 17.10 27.06
C HIS A 90 -7.15 16.22 26.06
N GLU A 91 -6.33 15.29 26.56
CA GLU A 91 -5.61 14.29 25.73
C GLU A 91 -6.61 13.42 24.94
N GLU A 92 -7.66 12.91 25.59
CA GLU A 92 -8.65 12.04 24.95
C GLU A 92 -9.37 12.78 23.80
N ASN A 93 -9.74 14.04 24.00
CA ASN A 93 -10.36 14.88 22.98
C ASN A 93 -9.46 15.11 21.77
N PHE A 94 -8.15 15.30 21.97
CA PHE A 94 -7.20 15.47 20.87
C PHE A 94 -7.12 14.22 19.98
N TYR A 95 -6.95 13.04 20.58
CA TYR A 95 -6.90 11.77 19.83
C TYR A 95 -8.26 11.41 19.20
N ASP A 96 -9.37 11.73 19.87
CA ASP A 96 -10.71 11.52 19.32
C ASP A 96 -10.91 12.31 18.03
N GLN A 97 -10.53 13.59 18.02
CA GLN A 97 -10.67 14.45 16.84
C GLN A 97 -9.85 13.94 15.64
N ILE A 98 -8.61 13.50 15.86
CA ILE A 98 -7.74 12.98 14.78
C ILE A 98 -8.33 11.71 14.17
N THR A 99 -8.73 10.77 15.04
CA THR A 99 -9.26 9.47 14.60
C THR A 99 -10.63 9.63 13.94
N LYS A 100 -11.50 10.49 14.48
CA LYS A 100 -12.80 10.87 13.91
C LYS A 100 -12.66 11.49 12.52
N LYS A 101 -11.78 12.48 12.34
CA LYS A 101 -11.51 13.10 11.01
C LYS A 101 -11.06 12.06 9.99
N SER A 102 -10.17 11.16 10.38
CA SER A 102 -9.66 10.09 9.50
C SER A 102 -10.76 9.11 9.08
N GLN A 103 -11.62 8.70 10.01
CA GLN A 103 -12.73 7.78 9.73
C GLN A 103 -13.86 8.42 8.92
N ILE A 104 -14.15 9.70 9.13
CA ILE A 104 -15.08 10.47 8.30
C ILE A 104 -14.58 10.49 6.85
N ARG A 105 -13.32 10.88 6.62
CA ARG A 105 -12.70 10.84 5.29
C ARG A 105 -12.74 9.45 4.67
N LYS A 106 -12.50 8.40 5.47
CA LYS A 106 -12.59 7.00 5.02
C LYS A 106 -14.01 6.64 4.59
N PHE A 107 -15.03 7.02 5.38
CA PHE A 107 -16.43 6.79 5.06
C PHE A 107 -16.84 7.55 3.80
N GLU A 108 -16.50 8.83 3.68
CA GLU A 108 -16.80 9.64 2.49
C GLU A 108 -16.19 9.05 1.22
N LYS A 109 -14.94 8.54 1.29
CA LYS A 109 -14.32 7.84 0.17
C LYS A 109 -15.09 6.57 -0.23
N LEU A 110 -15.59 5.82 0.75
CA LEU A 110 -16.40 4.62 0.50
C LEU A 110 -17.78 4.97 -0.04
N PHE A 111 -18.36 6.09 0.39
CA PHE A 111 -19.67 6.55 -0.03
C PHE A 111 -19.64 7.16 -1.45
N LYS A 112 -18.63 7.99 -1.77
CA LYS A 112 -18.45 8.58 -3.12
C LYS A 112 -18.03 7.56 -4.17
N HIS A 113 -17.31 6.52 -3.75
CA HIS A 113 -16.91 5.40 -4.60
C HIS A 113 -17.33 4.09 -3.94
N PRO A 114 -18.64 3.75 -3.97
CA PRO A 114 -19.08 2.45 -3.52
C PRO A 114 -18.29 1.43 -4.33
N SER A 115 -17.51 0.61 -3.65
CA SER A 115 -16.70 -0.43 -4.28
C SER A 115 -17.62 -1.24 -5.18
N LYS A 116 -17.44 -1.07 -6.49
CA LYS A 116 -18.12 -1.87 -7.52
C LYS A 116 -17.74 -3.32 -7.25
N PHE A 117 -18.61 -4.06 -6.57
CA PHE A 117 -18.50 -5.52 -6.40
C PHE A 117 -18.70 -6.29 -7.71
N ASN A 118 -18.68 -5.58 -8.85
CA ASN A 118 -18.98 -6.09 -10.19
C ASN A 118 -17.87 -5.77 -11.21
N ASN A 119 -16.60 -5.82 -10.81
CA ASN A 119 -15.48 -5.57 -11.73
C ASN A 119 -14.47 -6.74 -11.80
N TYR A 120 -14.95 -7.98 -11.83
CA TYR A 120 -14.20 -9.05 -12.52
C TYR A 120 -14.55 -9.11 -14.03
N ALA A 121 -15.57 -8.37 -14.48
CA ALA A 121 -15.90 -8.17 -15.89
C ALA A 121 -15.35 -6.85 -16.48
N ILE A 122 -14.86 -5.92 -15.66
CA ILE A 122 -14.19 -4.68 -16.13
C ILE A 122 -12.68 -4.83 -15.93
N ARG A 123 -12.11 -5.87 -16.55
CA ARG A 123 -10.71 -5.89 -16.95
C ARG A 123 -10.55 -5.90 -18.47
N ASN A 124 -11.67 -5.99 -19.21
CA ASN A 124 -11.69 -6.02 -20.68
C ASN A 124 -12.39 -4.81 -21.33
N ASN A 125 -12.92 -3.86 -20.56
CA ASN A 125 -13.17 -2.52 -21.07
C ASN A 125 -12.17 -1.60 -20.40
N SER A 126 -11.07 -1.41 -21.12
CA SER A 126 -10.12 -0.33 -20.96
C SER A 126 -10.86 0.93 -20.46
N LYS A 127 -10.46 1.42 -19.27
CA LYS A 127 -10.05 2.82 -19.31
C LYS A 127 -8.96 2.81 -20.35
N GLU A 128 -9.29 3.23 -21.57
CA GLU A 128 -8.31 3.73 -22.49
C GLU A 128 -7.76 4.96 -21.75
N LEU A 129 -6.83 4.70 -20.83
CA LEU A 129 -5.89 5.71 -20.41
C LEU A 129 -5.25 6.04 -21.75
N ASP A 130 -5.55 7.23 -22.29
CA ASP A 130 -4.90 7.68 -23.52
C ASP A 130 -3.43 7.31 -23.35
N ILE A 131 -2.93 6.39 -24.18
CA ILE A 131 -1.56 5.89 -24.05
C ILE A 131 -0.61 7.11 -24.14
N ASN A 132 -1.04 8.10 -24.95
CA ASN A 132 -0.48 9.44 -25.09
C ASN A 132 -0.46 10.29 -23.81
N LYS A 133 -1.24 9.97 -22.76
CA LYS A 133 -1.21 10.63 -21.45
C LYS A 133 -0.21 10.02 -20.48
N ILE A 134 0.16 8.74 -20.63
CA ILE A 134 1.08 8.05 -19.70
C ILE A 134 2.49 7.96 -20.28
N VAL A 135 2.60 7.71 -21.59
CA VAL A 135 3.86 7.67 -22.31
C VAL A 135 3.82 8.74 -23.39
N VAL A 136 4.65 9.77 -23.24
CA VAL A 136 4.79 10.83 -24.23
C VAL A 136 6.08 10.59 -25.00
N ASN A 137 5.97 10.19 -26.26
CA ASN A 137 7.12 10.02 -27.13
C ASN A 137 7.37 11.31 -27.92
N LEU A 138 8.47 11.99 -27.59
CA LEU A 138 9.00 13.17 -28.26
C LEU A 138 10.26 12.83 -29.08
N SER A 139 10.64 11.56 -29.15
CA SER A 139 11.79 11.09 -29.94
C SER A 139 11.35 10.69 -31.34
N ASP A 140 12.31 10.64 -32.26
CA ASP A 140 12.06 10.15 -33.64
C ASP A 140 11.95 8.62 -33.70
N LYS A 141 12.13 7.93 -32.57
CA LYS A 141 12.06 6.48 -32.49
C LYS A 141 10.60 6.02 -32.45
N HIS A 142 10.25 5.10 -33.34
CA HIS A 142 9.01 4.34 -33.23
C HIS A 142 9.14 3.27 -32.14
N LEU A 143 8.33 3.41 -31.08
CA LEU A 143 8.28 2.45 -29.97
C LEU A 143 7.40 1.25 -30.34
N ASN A 144 7.90 0.04 -30.11
CA ASN A 144 7.13 -1.18 -30.30
C ASN A 144 6.06 -1.34 -29.20
N GLN A 145 5.02 -2.14 -29.45
CA GLN A 145 3.95 -2.43 -28.48
C GLN A 145 4.48 -2.95 -27.15
N HIS A 146 5.53 -3.78 -27.15
CA HIS A 146 6.16 -4.28 -25.92
C HIS A 146 6.96 -3.20 -25.19
N GLU A 147 7.56 -2.25 -25.91
CA GLU A 147 8.25 -1.08 -25.32
C GLU A 147 7.22 -0.13 -24.70
N LEU A 148 6.10 0.11 -25.38
CA LEU A 148 4.99 0.91 -24.85
C LEU A 148 4.38 0.28 -23.59
N SER A 149 4.06 -1.01 -23.62
CA SER A 149 3.53 -1.77 -22.46
C SER A 149 4.48 -1.72 -21.26
N LEU A 150 5.79 -1.77 -21.51
CA LEU A 150 6.81 -1.63 -20.48
C LEU A 150 6.84 -0.20 -19.89
N LEU A 151 6.88 0.82 -20.75
CA LEU A 151 6.97 2.23 -20.35
C LEU A 151 5.69 2.72 -19.66
N GLU A 152 4.53 2.14 -19.98
CA GLU A 152 3.24 2.41 -19.34
C GLU A 152 3.24 2.04 -17.85
N LYS A 153 3.98 0.99 -17.45
CA LYS A 153 4.13 0.63 -16.03
C LYS A 153 4.82 1.74 -15.23
N GLY A 154 5.56 2.62 -15.90
CA GLY A 154 6.22 3.79 -15.36
C GLY A 154 7.56 3.51 -14.69
N LEU A 155 8.36 4.56 -14.50
CA LEU A 155 9.70 4.48 -13.90
C LEU A 155 9.69 4.06 -12.42
N ASN A 156 8.54 4.11 -11.74
CA ASN A 156 8.37 3.64 -10.36
C ASN A 156 8.02 2.13 -10.27
N PHE A 157 8.03 1.40 -11.40
CA PHE A 157 7.72 -0.02 -11.42
C PHE A 157 8.88 -0.86 -10.86
N ASN A 158 8.64 -1.53 -9.73
CA ASN A 158 9.62 -2.41 -9.11
C ASN A 158 9.64 -3.76 -9.80
N LEU A 159 10.78 -4.16 -10.35
CA LEU A 159 10.99 -5.50 -10.88
C LEU A 159 11.00 -6.54 -9.76
N SER A 160 10.38 -7.69 -10.01
CA SER A 160 10.49 -8.84 -9.11
C SER A 160 11.97 -9.23 -8.97
N LYS A 161 12.44 -9.33 -7.72
CA LYS A 161 13.80 -9.82 -7.44
C LYS A 161 13.95 -11.25 -7.97
N THR A 162 15.04 -11.49 -8.69
CA THR A 162 15.44 -12.83 -9.12
C THR A 162 15.73 -13.72 -7.92
N GLN A 163 15.57 -15.03 -8.10
CA GLN A 163 15.98 -15.98 -7.07
C GLN A 163 17.49 -15.90 -6.88
N LEU A 164 17.96 -15.78 -5.63
CA LEU A 164 19.39 -15.75 -5.38
C LEU A 164 19.93 -17.18 -5.52
N MET A 165 20.93 -17.36 -6.37
CA MET A 165 21.54 -18.67 -6.55
C MET A 165 22.71 -18.81 -5.58
N ALA A 166 22.81 -19.99 -4.94
CA ALA A 166 23.91 -20.27 -4.02
C ALA A 166 25.29 -20.10 -4.69
N SER A 167 25.38 -20.40 -6.00
CA SER A 167 26.56 -20.20 -6.83
C SER A 167 27.02 -18.74 -6.95
N GLU A 168 26.12 -17.76 -6.77
CA GLU A 168 26.45 -16.33 -6.83
C GLU A 168 26.84 -15.79 -5.46
N ILE A 169 26.23 -16.32 -4.40
CA ILE A 169 26.36 -15.79 -3.03
C ILE A 169 27.56 -16.38 -2.30
N ILE A 170 27.78 -17.70 -2.40
CA ILE A 170 28.84 -18.39 -1.66
C ILE A 170 30.24 -17.84 -2.03
N PRO A 171 30.60 -17.62 -3.31
CA PRO A 171 31.91 -17.09 -3.66
C PRO A 171 32.19 -15.68 -3.11
N ILE A 172 31.14 -14.87 -2.88
CA ILE A 172 31.28 -13.52 -2.34
C ILE A 172 31.50 -13.57 -0.82
N ILE A 173 30.79 -14.47 -0.13
CA ILE A 173 30.75 -14.49 1.34
C ILE A 173 31.85 -15.37 1.94
N GLU A 174 32.16 -16.51 1.33
CA GLU A 174 33.10 -17.49 1.90
C GLU A 174 34.50 -16.91 2.15
N PRO A 175 35.10 -16.08 1.27
CA PRO A 175 36.37 -15.43 1.54
C PRO A 175 36.34 -14.50 2.76
N ALA A 176 35.21 -13.82 2.99
CA ALA A 176 35.05 -12.94 4.14
C ALA A 176 34.89 -13.73 5.46
N LEU A 177 34.35 -14.94 5.40
CA LEU A 177 34.17 -15.81 6.58
C LEU A 177 35.46 -16.49 7.04
N ASN A 178 36.50 -16.55 6.20
CA ASN A 178 37.80 -17.12 6.58
C ASN A 178 38.52 -16.31 7.67
N ASN A 179 38.19 -15.02 7.83
CA ASN A 179 38.80 -14.13 8.83
C ASN A 179 38.06 -14.15 10.18
N VAL A 180 37.04 -15.00 10.32
CA VAL A 180 36.13 -15.02 11.47
C VAL A 180 36.26 -16.36 12.19
N PRO A 181 36.15 -16.42 13.54
CA PRO A 181 36.16 -17.68 14.28
C PRO A 181 35.14 -18.70 13.73
N THR A 182 35.53 -19.97 13.73
CA THR A 182 34.79 -21.08 13.10
C THR A 182 33.33 -21.15 13.52
N ASP A 183 33.03 -20.88 14.79
CA ASP A 183 31.68 -20.96 15.34
C ASP A 183 30.77 -19.85 14.80
N GLN A 184 31.30 -18.63 14.67
CA GLN A 184 30.59 -17.51 14.09
C GLN A 184 30.43 -17.68 12.57
N ALA A 185 31.48 -18.15 11.89
CA ALA A 185 31.42 -18.47 10.47
C ALA A 185 30.36 -19.53 10.17
N ASN A 186 30.30 -20.61 10.96
CA ASN A 186 29.29 -21.66 10.83
C ASN A 186 27.87 -21.15 11.10
N SER A 187 27.69 -20.26 12.09
CA SER A 187 26.40 -19.61 12.35
C SER A 187 25.94 -18.80 11.14
N VAL A 188 26.85 -18.06 10.50
CA VAL A 188 26.54 -17.27 9.30
C VAL A 188 26.23 -18.18 8.10
N ARG A 189 27.03 -19.23 7.87
CA ARG A 189 26.76 -20.25 6.83
C ARG A 189 25.36 -20.86 6.98
N PHE A 190 24.97 -21.22 8.20
CA PHE A 190 23.65 -21.78 8.49
C PHE A 190 22.52 -20.77 8.25
N ARG A 191 22.71 -19.51 8.65
CA ARG A 191 21.71 -18.47 8.39
C ARG A 191 21.52 -18.21 6.90
N ILE A 192 22.61 -18.20 6.13
CA ILE A 192 22.58 -18.01 4.68
C ILE A 192 21.91 -19.20 4.00
N SER A 193 22.28 -20.44 4.36
CA SER A 193 21.66 -21.63 3.78
C SER A 193 20.16 -21.67 4.06
N ASN A 194 19.74 -21.35 5.29
CA ASN A 194 18.33 -21.30 5.66
C ASN A 194 17.57 -20.17 4.93
N ALA A 195 18.21 -19.02 4.71
CA ALA A 195 17.63 -17.92 3.95
C ALA A 195 17.43 -18.27 2.46
N LEU A 196 18.41 -18.94 1.85
CA LEU A 196 18.32 -19.43 0.47
C LEU A 196 17.24 -20.51 0.33
N LEU A 197 17.15 -21.45 1.28
CA LEU A 197 16.13 -22.51 1.28
C LEU A 197 14.72 -21.99 1.49
N LYS A 198 14.54 -20.96 2.33
CA LYS A 198 13.24 -20.34 2.62
C LYS A 198 12.84 -19.27 1.59
N GLN A 199 13.65 -19.05 0.56
CA GLN A 199 13.34 -18.06 -0.44
C GLN A 199 12.08 -18.46 -1.22
N LYS A 200 11.06 -17.59 -1.22
CA LYS A 200 9.86 -17.83 -2.01
C LYS A 200 10.16 -17.63 -3.50
N PRO A 201 9.73 -18.54 -4.40
CA PRO A 201 9.83 -18.31 -5.83
C PRO A 201 9.01 -17.07 -6.17
N ASN A 202 9.67 -16.04 -6.69
CA ASN A 202 9.00 -14.80 -7.02
C ASN A 202 8.34 -14.95 -8.39
N THR A 203 7.05 -14.62 -8.49
CA THR A 203 6.40 -14.57 -9.79
C THR A 203 7.00 -13.42 -10.58
N HIS A 204 7.43 -13.70 -11.81
CA HIS A 204 7.96 -12.67 -12.69
C HIS A 204 6.82 -11.71 -13.02
N ASN A 205 7.04 -10.42 -12.76
CA ASN A 205 6.04 -9.37 -12.99
C ASN A 205 6.21 -8.66 -14.34
N LEU A 206 7.15 -9.13 -15.18
CA LEU A 206 7.33 -8.75 -16.58
C LEU A 206 7.26 -9.98 -17.48
N PHE A 207 6.72 -9.79 -18.68
CA PHE A 207 6.77 -10.80 -19.74
C PHE A 207 8.18 -10.86 -20.37
N LYS A 208 8.50 -11.96 -21.07
CA LYS A 208 9.82 -12.17 -21.69
C LYS A 208 10.10 -11.11 -22.75
N GLU A 209 9.06 -10.73 -23.48
CA GLU A 209 9.06 -9.73 -24.54
C GLU A 209 9.30 -8.32 -23.97
N GLU A 210 8.68 -7.99 -22.83
CA GLU A 210 8.91 -6.73 -22.12
C GLU A 210 10.34 -6.67 -21.54
N MET A 211 10.87 -7.80 -21.04
CA MET A 211 12.25 -7.88 -20.57
C MET A 211 13.26 -7.69 -21.71
N TYR A 212 12.95 -8.22 -22.90
CA TYR A 212 13.74 -7.99 -24.10
C TYR A 212 13.68 -6.52 -24.53
N ALA A 213 12.48 -5.93 -24.56
CA ALA A 213 12.27 -4.52 -24.84
C ALA A 213 13.07 -3.62 -23.87
N LEU A 214 13.07 -3.92 -22.56
CA LEU A 214 13.87 -3.21 -21.57
C LEU A 214 15.37 -3.24 -21.89
N LYS A 215 15.89 -4.41 -22.28
CA LYS A 215 17.30 -4.57 -22.68
C LYS A 215 17.61 -3.78 -23.95
N GLN A 216 16.69 -3.71 -24.91
CA GLN A 216 16.88 -2.93 -26.14
C GLN A 216 16.85 -1.42 -25.88
N LEU A 217 15.85 -0.94 -25.13
CA LEU A 217 15.77 0.46 -24.72
C LEU A 217 17.01 0.90 -23.95
N ARG A 218 17.56 0.06 -23.06
CA ARG A 218 18.78 0.35 -22.31
C ARG A 218 20.03 0.45 -23.19
N LYS A 219 20.09 -0.26 -24.31
CA LYS A 219 21.23 -0.22 -25.23
C LYS A 219 21.19 1.00 -26.15
N ASP A 220 20.00 1.54 -26.38
CA ASP A 220 19.79 2.67 -27.29
C ASP A 220 20.23 3.99 -26.63
N ARG A 221 21.39 4.50 -27.05
CA ARG A 221 21.93 5.78 -26.56
C ARG A 221 21.34 7.00 -27.28
N LYS A 222 20.53 6.80 -28.32
CA LYS A 222 19.93 7.91 -29.08
C LYS A 222 18.74 8.52 -28.35
N ILE A 223 18.16 7.79 -27.40
CA ILE A 223 16.97 8.20 -26.65
C ILE A 223 17.29 8.37 -25.16
N VAL A 224 16.58 9.29 -24.54
CA VAL A 224 16.58 9.52 -23.09
C VAL A 224 15.17 9.29 -22.59
N ILE A 225 15.04 8.40 -21.60
CA ILE A 225 13.77 8.07 -20.96
C ILE A 225 13.77 8.70 -19.57
N MET A 226 12.85 9.61 -19.31
CA MET A 226 12.79 10.36 -18.06
C MET A 226 11.36 10.45 -17.52
N ARG A 227 11.25 10.85 -16.25
CA ARG A 227 9.97 11.13 -15.63
C ARG A 227 9.58 12.58 -15.93
N ALA A 228 8.31 12.81 -16.24
CA ALA A 228 7.79 14.17 -16.30
C ALA A 228 7.79 14.84 -14.90
N ASP A 229 7.80 16.16 -14.87
CA ASP A 229 7.68 17.00 -13.68
C ASP A 229 6.39 16.71 -12.89
N LYS A 230 5.29 16.44 -13.60
CA LYS A 230 3.97 16.21 -13.02
C LYS A 230 3.43 14.82 -13.34
N GLY A 231 3.18 14.04 -12.30
CA GLY A 231 2.53 12.72 -12.39
C GLY A 231 3.50 11.55 -12.51
N ASN A 232 2.97 10.40 -12.97
CA ASN A 232 3.72 9.19 -13.27
C ASN A 232 3.79 8.98 -14.78
N ILE A 233 4.13 10.06 -15.50
CA ILE A 233 4.23 10.08 -16.96
C ILE A 233 5.69 9.82 -17.33
N THR A 234 5.90 8.92 -18.28
CA THR A 234 7.20 8.60 -18.85
C THR A 234 7.37 9.37 -20.16
N VAL A 235 8.43 10.17 -20.26
CA VAL A 235 8.77 10.93 -21.48
C VAL A 235 9.96 10.26 -22.15
N VAL A 236 9.85 10.02 -23.45
CA VAL A 236 10.96 9.53 -24.29
C VAL A 236 11.35 10.66 -25.23
N MET A 237 12.63 11.05 -25.24
CA MET A 237 13.14 12.18 -26.04
C MET A 237 14.44 11.79 -26.74
N ASN A 238 14.77 12.43 -27.86
CA ASN A 238 16.10 12.28 -28.45
C ASN A 238 17.18 12.84 -27.51
N ASN A 239 18.35 12.21 -27.49
CA ASN A 239 19.46 12.67 -26.66
C ASN A 239 19.92 14.09 -27.05
N SER A 240 19.94 14.42 -28.34
CA SER A 240 20.28 15.77 -28.82
C SER A 240 19.31 16.84 -28.32
N ASP A 241 18.02 16.55 -28.34
CA ASP A 241 16.98 17.50 -27.92
C ASP A 241 17.00 17.68 -26.40
N TYR A 242 17.30 16.61 -25.67
CA TYR A 242 17.51 16.65 -24.24
C TYR A 242 18.70 17.54 -23.88
N GLU A 243 19.86 17.31 -24.49
CA GLU A 243 21.07 18.12 -24.27
C GLU A 243 20.83 19.59 -24.59
N LYS A 244 20.14 19.89 -25.69
CA LYS A 244 19.76 21.27 -26.05
C LYS A 244 18.88 21.92 -24.97
N LYS A 245 17.84 21.22 -24.50
CA LYS A 245 16.95 21.73 -23.44
C LYS A 245 17.65 21.91 -22.10
N VAL A 246 18.56 21.00 -21.75
CA VAL A 246 19.37 21.13 -20.53
C VAL A 246 20.25 22.36 -20.62
N ASN A 247 20.95 22.56 -21.74
CA ASN A 247 21.78 23.74 -21.96
C ASN A 247 20.95 25.03 -21.93
N GLU A 248 19.79 25.06 -22.59
CA GLU A 248 18.88 26.20 -22.54
C GLU A 248 18.46 26.53 -21.09
N HIS A 249 18.02 25.55 -20.31
CA HIS A 249 17.67 25.75 -18.90
C HIS A 249 18.84 26.20 -18.03
N LEU A 250 20.07 25.73 -18.31
CA LEU A 250 21.26 26.17 -17.59
C LEU A 250 21.61 27.64 -17.86
N HIS A 251 21.33 28.15 -19.06
CA HIS A 251 21.64 29.54 -19.44
C HIS A 251 20.49 30.53 -19.18
N THR A 252 19.24 30.05 -19.12
CA THR A 252 18.04 30.89 -18.97
C THR A 252 17.33 30.72 -17.63
N GLY A 253 17.75 29.75 -16.82
CA GLY A 253 17.12 29.44 -15.54
C GLY A 253 17.37 30.54 -14.48
N PRO A 254 16.47 30.67 -13.49
CA PRO A 254 16.56 31.68 -12.42
C PRO A 254 17.58 31.30 -11.33
N TYR A 255 18.60 30.51 -11.67
CA TYR A 255 19.55 29.90 -10.74
C TYR A 255 20.81 30.75 -10.57
#